data_AF-A0A1S3ZEG7-F1
#
_entry.id   AF-A0A1S3ZEG7-F1
#
_cell.length_a   1.000
_cell.length_b   1.000
_cell.length_c   1.000
_cell.angle_alpha   90.00
_cell.angle_beta   90.00
_cell.angle_gamma   90.00
#
_symmetry.space_group_name_H-M   'P 1'
#
loop_
_entity.id
_entity.type
_entity.pdbx_description
1 polymer ?
#
loop_
_entity_poly.entity_id
_entity_poly.type
_entity_poly.pdbx_seq_one_letter_code
_entity_poly.pdbx_strand_id
1 'polypeptide(L)'
;MAKTDLDHNHILYLHPSNTTRAPIVSIQLTGTENYSVWSRAMRIQLLGKNKLGLIDGTLKIEDFEEDLGHQWDRCNAIVLGWIMSSVSKELLTGIVYAKDAYHIWEDLRERFDKVNASRVYQLHKEIATLYQGTNSVSVYFTKLKELWDEYESMTPPSCDCRRSKDFNKHLHRQKLMQFLMGLNENYEQARSQILMTNPTPSVSKAYSMIIERESQRSFSNVSMVGEGSEATAFLSTKGGSYPKPKKNWNIQCEFCKMKGHSKKNCYNIVGYPADFKFRKKGQGNSTAYNANVGNYAPNVPGPNAGRNDDGDTAALNEIPRPPVFTTDQYN
;
A
#
# COMPACT_ATOMS: atom_id res chain seq x y z
N MET A 1 53.86 -0.77 30.02
CA MET A 1 52.76 -1.28 29.17
C MET A 1 51.82 -0.12 28.90
N ALA A 2 51.97 0.53 27.75
CA ALA A 2 51.04 1.59 27.37
C ALA A 2 49.69 0.94 27.07
N LYS A 3 48.63 1.38 27.76
CA LYS A 3 47.26 1.09 27.33
C LYS A 3 47.04 1.89 26.06
N THR A 4 47.09 1.24 24.90
CA THR A 4 46.48 1.75 23.68
C THR A 4 44.97 1.70 23.89
N ASP A 5 44.44 2.74 24.54
CA ASP A 5 42.99 2.91 24.70
C ASP A 5 42.45 3.33 23.33
N LEU A 6 42.07 2.32 22.55
CA LEU A 6 41.52 2.50 21.22
C LEU A 6 40.16 3.20 21.34
N ASP A 7 39.98 4.27 20.56
CA ASP A 7 38.68 4.93 20.47
C ASP A 7 37.58 3.91 20.10
N HIS A 8 36.38 4.11 20.61
CA HIS A 8 35.22 3.25 20.38
C HIS A 8 34.83 3.20 18.90
N ASN A 9 35.19 4.23 18.13
CA ASN A 9 34.99 4.28 16.68
C ASN A 9 36.14 3.62 15.90
N HIS A 10 37.24 3.24 16.56
CA HIS A 10 38.38 2.63 15.89
C HIS A 10 37.97 1.28 15.28
N ILE A 11 38.41 1.03 14.05
CA ILE A 11 38.06 -0.17 13.28
C ILE A 11 38.48 -1.47 14.00
N LEU A 12 39.62 -1.45 14.70
CA LEU A 12 40.10 -2.57 15.53
C LEU A 12 39.55 -2.59 16.96
N TYR A 13 38.65 -1.67 17.32
CA TYR A 13 37.98 -1.72 18.62
C TYR A 13 37.04 -2.93 18.71
N LEU A 14 37.15 -3.66 19.81
CA LEU A 14 36.32 -4.82 20.11
C LEU A 14 35.31 -4.49 21.20
N HIS A 15 34.09 -4.13 20.76
CA HIS A 15 32.97 -3.92 21.67
C HIS A 15 32.66 -5.21 22.45
N PRO A 16 32.32 -5.14 23.76
CA PRO A 16 32.03 -6.32 24.58
C PRO A 16 30.92 -7.24 24.05
N SER A 17 30.00 -6.71 23.23
CA SER A 17 28.96 -7.51 22.56
C SER A 17 29.46 -8.33 21.37
N ASN A 18 30.71 -8.16 20.94
CA ASN A 18 31.33 -8.92 19.85
C ASN A 18 31.85 -10.27 20.36
N THR A 19 30.92 -11.13 20.75
CA THR A 19 31.22 -12.51 21.15
C THR A 19 30.89 -13.48 20.02
N THR A 20 31.61 -14.59 19.96
CA THR A 20 31.38 -15.69 19.00
C THR A 20 30.39 -16.73 19.54
N ARG A 21 29.76 -16.48 20.69
CA ARG A 21 28.89 -17.43 21.39
C ARG A 21 27.59 -17.72 20.66
N ALA A 22 27.14 -16.78 19.83
CA ALA A 22 25.97 -16.91 19.00
C ALA A 22 26.34 -16.56 17.56
N PRO A 23 25.69 -17.20 16.56
CA PRO A 23 25.91 -16.84 15.18
C PRO A 23 25.44 -15.41 14.93
N ILE A 24 26.23 -14.66 14.16
CA ILE A 24 25.95 -13.24 13.88
C ILE A 24 24.71 -13.06 12.98
N VAL A 25 24.38 -14.11 12.21
CA VAL A 25 23.20 -14.22 11.35
C VAL A 25 22.46 -15.51 11.71
N SER A 26 21.14 -15.53 11.59
CA SER A 26 20.33 -16.74 11.78
C SER A 26 20.37 -17.70 10.60
N ILE A 27 20.90 -17.26 9.46
CA ILE A 27 20.95 -18.02 8.21
C ILE A 27 22.20 -18.89 8.22
N GLN A 28 22.03 -20.19 7.99
CA GLN A 28 23.14 -21.13 7.84
C GLN A 28 23.46 -21.33 6.36
N LEU A 29 24.70 -21.06 5.93
CA LEU A 29 25.16 -21.36 4.56
C LEU A 29 25.19 -22.87 4.34
N THR A 30 24.44 -23.35 3.34
CA THR A 30 24.39 -24.76 2.95
C THR A 30 25.05 -25.00 1.60
N GLY A 31 24.98 -24.02 0.70
CA GLY A 31 25.56 -24.13 -0.63
C GLY A 31 25.23 -22.95 -1.53
N THR A 32 25.23 -23.20 -2.83
CA THR A 32 24.99 -22.20 -3.88
C THR A 32 23.59 -21.57 -3.80
N GLU A 33 22.61 -22.32 -3.29
CA GLU A 33 21.20 -21.96 -3.27
C GLU A 33 20.86 -20.83 -2.30
N ASN A 34 21.66 -20.65 -1.25
CA ASN A 34 21.41 -19.64 -0.22
C ASN A 34 22.60 -18.72 0.03
N TYR A 35 23.67 -18.83 -0.77
CA TYR A 35 24.87 -18.01 -0.64
C TYR A 35 24.60 -16.51 -0.77
N SER A 36 23.75 -16.08 -1.71
CA SER A 36 23.43 -14.67 -1.92
C SER A 36 22.78 -14.04 -0.67
N VAL A 37 21.80 -14.74 -0.09
CA VAL A 37 21.08 -14.29 1.11
C VAL A 37 22.01 -14.32 2.33
N TRP A 38 22.77 -15.40 2.51
CA TRP A 38 23.73 -15.53 3.61
C TRP A 38 24.83 -14.46 3.54
N SER A 39 25.47 -14.28 2.38
CA SER A 39 26.55 -13.32 2.20
C SER A 39 26.08 -11.89 2.42
N ARG A 40 24.88 -11.53 1.92
CA ARG A 40 24.26 -10.23 2.18
C ARG A 40 24.01 -10.00 3.67
N ALA A 41 23.42 -10.98 4.37
CA ALA A 41 23.16 -10.88 5.80
C ALA A 41 24.46 -10.71 6.61
N MET A 42 25.50 -11.49 6.28
CA MET A 42 26.83 -11.38 6.90
C MET A 42 27.43 -10.00 6.71
N ARG A 43 27.43 -9.48 5.47
CA ARG A 43 27.98 -8.14 5.15
C ARG A 43 27.27 -7.03 5.93
N ILE A 44 25.94 -7.08 6.03
CA ILE A 44 25.16 -6.09 6.78
C ILE A 44 25.55 -6.10 8.27
N GLN A 45 25.63 -7.27 8.87
CA GLN A 45 25.96 -7.38 10.30
C GLN A 45 27.42 -6.98 10.60
N LEU A 46 28.35 -7.35 9.72
CA LEU A 46 29.76 -6.95 9.83
C LEU A 46 29.95 -5.45 9.62
N LEU A 47 29.21 -4.85 8.70
CA LEU A 47 29.18 -3.41 8.51
C LEU A 47 28.70 -2.69 9.77
N GLY A 48 27.59 -3.15 10.37
CA GLY A 48 27.07 -2.61 11.62
C GLY A 48 28.03 -2.73 12.81
N LYS A 49 29.00 -3.66 12.74
CA LYS A 49 30.05 -3.86 13.76
C LYS A 49 31.40 -3.22 13.40
N ASN A 50 31.47 -2.51 12.28
CA ASN A 50 32.70 -1.93 11.73
C ASN A 50 33.82 -2.98 11.54
N LYS A 51 33.45 -4.15 10.98
CA LYS A 51 34.34 -5.30 10.71
C LYS A 51 34.26 -5.81 9.27
N LEU A 52 33.48 -5.14 8.41
CA LEU A 52 33.34 -5.52 7.00
C LEU A 52 34.69 -5.58 6.28
N GLY A 53 35.60 -4.67 6.63
CA GLY A 53 36.90 -4.58 5.95
C GLY A 53 37.81 -5.80 6.10
N LEU A 54 37.56 -6.65 7.10
CA LEU A 54 38.31 -7.89 7.33
C LEU A 54 37.94 -8.99 6.33
N ILE A 55 36.78 -8.90 5.67
CA ILE A 55 36.31 -9.92 4.71
C ILE A 55 36.37 -9.44 3.26
N ASP A 56 36.38 -8.12 3.00
CA ASP A 56 36.51 -7.57 1.65
C ASP A 56 37.95 -7.23 1.27
N GLY A 57 38.89 -7.34 2.21
CA GLY A 57 40.32 -7.11 2.01
C GLY A 57 40.72 -5.63 2.05
N THR A 58 39.81 -4.73 2.44
CA THR A 58 40.11 -3.30 2.65
C THR A 58 40.86 -3.03 3.94
N LEU A 59 40.91 -3.99 4.88
CA LEU A 59 41.69 -3.90 6.12
C LEU A 59 42.74 -5.02 6.19
N LYS A 60 43.94 -4.72 5.73
CA LYS A 60 45.06 -5.64 5.81
C LYS A 60 45.85 -5.38 7.08
N ILE A 61 46.51 -6.42 7.59
CA ILE A 61 47.41 -6.26 8.74
C ILE A 61 48.55 -5.26 8.45
N GLU A 62 48.98 -5.19 7.19
CA GLU A 62 50.01 -4.27 6.68
C GLU A 62 49.62 -2.78 6.81
N ASP A 63 48.32 -2.48 6.94
CA ASP A 63 47.82 -1.11 7.07
C ASP A 63 47.94 -0.57 8.51
N PHE A 64 48.37 -1.41 9.45
CA PHE A 64 48.45 -1.07 10.88
C PHE A 64 49.88 -1.10 11.39
N GLU A 65 50.14 -0.28 12.41
CA GLU A 65 51.38 -0.31 13.18
C GLU A 65 51.55 -1.68 13.88
N GLU A 66 52.79 -2.09 14.14
CA GLU A 66 53.14 -3.40 14.69
C GLU A 66 52.50 -3.65 16.07
N ASP A 67 52.23 -2.59 16.83
CA ASP A 67 51.58 -2.63 18.14
C ASP A 67 50.07 -2.96 18.07
N LEU A 68 49.44 -2.75 16.90
CA LEU A 68 48.04 -3.07 16.64
C LEU A 68 47.83 -4.46 16.04
N GLY A 69 48.89 -5.18 15.68
CA GLY A 69 48.83 -6.51 15.08
C GLY A 69 48.03 -7.51 15.93
N HIS A 70 48.29 -7.56 17.24
CA HIS A 70 47.54 -8.44 18.15
C HIS A 70 46.04 -8.07 18.23
N GLN A 71 45.70 -6.79 18.09
CA GLN A 71 44.30 -6.36 18.10
C GLN A 71 43.60 -6.71 16.78
N TRP A 72 44.31 -6.62 15.66
CA TRP A 72 43.86 -7.12 14.36
C TRP A 72 43.59 -8.62 14.41
N ASP A 73 44.51 -9.42 14.94
CA ASP A 73 44.35 -10.88 15.09
C ASP A 73 43.09 -11.25 15.88
N ARG A 74 42.80 -10.51 16.96
CA ARG A 74 41.59 -10.72 17.75
C ARG A 74 40.32 -10.39 16.95
N CYS A 75 40.34 -9.33 16.14
CA CYS A 75 39.20 -9.00 15.28
C CYS A 75 38.99 -10.06 14.20
N ASN A 76 40.07 -10.50 13.55
CA ASN A 76 40.06 -11.57 12.57
C ASN A 76 39.52 -12.88 13.19
N ALA A 77 39.99 -13.29 14.37
CA ALA A 77 39.50 -14.48 15.08
C ALA A 77 37.99 -14.42 15.41
N ILE A 78 37.47 -13.24 15.74
CA ILE A 78 36.03 -13.07 16.00
C ILE A 78 35.23 -13.22 14.70
N VAL A 79 35.69 -12.63 13.60
CA VAL A 79 35.04 -12.76 12.29
C VAL A 79 35.08 -14.20 11.80
N LEU A 80 36.22 -14.90 11.97
CA LEU A 80 36.34 -16.33 11.73
C LEU A 80 35.32 -17.12 12.52
N GLY A 81 35.20 -16.86 13.83
CA GLY A 81 34.21 -17.50 14.68
C GLY A 81 32.77 -17.29 14.19
N TRP A 82 32.43 -16.08 13.73
CA TRP A 82 31.12 -15.80 13.14
C TRP A 82 30.88 -16.57 11.85
N ILE A 83 31.85 -16.59 10.93
CA ILE A 83 31.75 -17.37 9.68
C ILE A 83 31.54 -18.85 10.04
N MET A 84 32.41 -19.43 10.87
CA MET A 84 32.34 -20.83 11.30
C MET A 84 30.99 -21.18 11.96
N SER A 85 30.43 -20.28 12.77
CA SER A 85 29.13 -20.49 13.40
C SER A 85 27.92 -20.39 12.45
N SER A 86 28.13 -19.85 11.24
CA SER A 86 27.07 -19.54 10.27
C SER A 86 27.09 -20.43 9.03
N VAL A 87 27.96 -21.44 8.99
CA VAL A 87 28.02 -22.42 7.88
C VAL A 87 27.49 -23.79 8.32
N SER A 88 27.10 -24.63 7.36
CA SER A 88 26.71 -26.02 7.62
C SER A 88 27.90 -26.83 8.17
N LYS A 89 27.61 -27.93 8.88
CA LYS A 89 28.64 -28.80 9.45
C LYS A 89 29.59 -29.36 8.38
N GLU A 90 29.06 -29.63 7.19
CA GLU A 90 29.81 -30.13 6.04
C GLU A 90 30.86 -29.11 5.58
N LEU A 91 30.45 -27.84 5.42
CA LEU A 91 31.34 -26.75 5.03
C LEU A 91 32.33 -26.38 6.13
N LEU A 92 31.93 -26.48 7.40
CA LEU A 92 32.79 -26.18 8.54
C LEU A 92 34.10 -26.98 8.53
N THR A 93 34.05 -28.25 8.13
CA THR A 93 35.25 -29.12 8.07
C THR A 93 36.33 -28.58 7.14
N GLY A 94 35.94 -27.90 6.06
CA GLY A 94 36.86 -27.32 5.09
C GLY A 94 37.50 -26.00 5.54
N ILE A 95 36.90 -25.30 6.50
CA ILE A 95 37.32 -23.95 6.91
C ILE A 95 37.86 -23.87 8.35
N VAL A 96 37.73 -24.92 9.15
CA VAL A 96 38.07 -24.92 10.58
C VAL A 96 39.55 -24.60 10.87
N TYR A 97 40.46 -24.91 9.95
CA TYR A 97 41.91 -24.69 10.11
C TYR A 97 42.39 -23.37 9.50
N ALA A 98 41.50 -22.56 8.92
CA ALA A 98 41.88 -21.32 8.27
C ALA A 98 42.20 -20.23 9.29
N LYS A 99 43.22 -19.44 8.96
CA LYS A 99 43.78 -18.40 9.83
C LYS A 99 43.32 -16.99 9.46
N ASP A 100 42.69 -16.82 8.32
CA ASP A 100 42.33 -15.51 7.78
C ASP A 100 40.89 -15.52 7.27
N ALA A 101 40.06 -14.63 7.84
CA ALA A 101 38.67 -14.46 7.47
C ALA A 101 38.51 -14.03 6.01
N TYR A 102 39.43 -13.23 5.46
CA TYR A 102 39.40 -12.80 4.07
C TYR A 102 39.49 -14.00 3.13
N HIS A 103 40.49 -14.86 3.33
CA HIS A 103 40.70 -16.03 2.48
C HIS A 103 39.50 -16.99 2.50
N ILE A 104 38.88 -17.22 3.66
CA ILE A 104 37.66 -18.04 3.74
C ILE A 104 36.51 -17.36 3.01
N TRP A 105 36.34 -16.06 3.20
CA TRP A 105 35.28 -15.31 2.53
C TRP A 105 35.39 -15.40 1.01
N GLU A 106 36.60 -15.23 0.48
CA GLU A 106 36.90 -15.33 -0.95
C GLU A 106 36.69 -16.76 -1.46
N ASP A 107 37.12 -17.80 -0.74
CA ASP A 107 36.91 -19.20 -1.11
C ASP A 107 35.42 -19.55 -1.16
N LEU A 108 34.64 -19.15 -0.14
CA LEU A 108 33.19 -19.34 -0.12
C LEU A 108 32.52 -18.57 -1.26
N ARG A 109 32.97 -17.35 -1.56
CA ARG A 109 32.49 -16.57 -2.70
C ARG A 109 32.79 -17.27 -4.01
N GLU A 110 34.03 -17.68 -4.24
CA GLU A 110 34.39 -18.34 -5.50
C GLU A 110 33.62 -19.65 -5.71
N ARG A 111 33.39 -20.43 -4.65
CA ARG A 111 32.66 -21.70 -4.73
C ARG A 111 31.16 -21.51 -4.94
N PHE A 112 30.55 -20.55 -4.25
CA PHE A 112 29.09 -20.47 -4.14
C PHE A 112 28.44 -19.26 -4.84
N ASP A 113 29.20 -18.22 -5.17
CA ASP A 113 28.74 -17.05 -5.95
C ASP A 113 28.59 -17.37 -7.46
N LYS A 114 29.01 -18.56 -7.90
CA LYS A 114 28.98 -18.99 -9.32
C LYS A 114 27.58 -19.38 -9.84
N VAL A 115 26.50 -19.19 -9.06
CA VAL A 115 25.13 -19.62 -9.43
C VAL A 115 24.16 -18.47 -9.76
N ASN A 116 24.67 -17.24 -9.89
CA ASN A 116 23.83 -16.10 -10.25
C ASN A 116 23.08 -16.29 -11.58
N ALA A 117 23.69 -16.85 -12.64
CA ALA A 117 23.00 -16.99 -13.93
C ALA A 117 21.84 -18.00 -13.91
N SER A 118 22.04 -19.18 -13.32
CA SER A 118 20.99 -20.21 -13.24
C SER A 118 19.86 -19.78 -12.30
N ARG A 119 20.18 -19.15 -11.17
CA ARG A 119 19.16 -18.63 -10.26
C ARG A 119 18.43 -17.43 -10.86
N VAL A 120 19.12 -16.53 -11.54
CA VAL A 120 18.50 -15.43 -12.30
C VAL A 120 17.54 -15.98 -13.37
N TYR A 121 17.93 -17.03 -14.09
CA TYR A 121 17.04 -17.69 -15.05
C TYR A 121 15.79 -18.28 -14.36
N GLN A 122 15.97 -18.98 -13.24
CA GLN A 122 14.85 -19.52 -12.45
C GLN A 122 13.92 -18.41 -11.96
N LEU A 123 14.47 -17.33 -11.39
CA LEU A 123 13.70 -16.17 -10.94
C LEU A 123 12.92 -15.54 -12.09
N HIS A 124 13.54 -15.34 -13.26
CA HIS A 124 12.83 -14.85 -14.43
C HIS A 124 11.68 -15.78 -14.86
N LYS A 125 11.91 -17.10 -14.83
CA LYS A 125 10.88 -18.09 -15.14
C LYS A 125 9.74 -18.06 -14.12
N GLU A 126 10.06 -18.02 -12.83
CA GLU A 126 9.09 -17.96 -11.73
C GLU A 126 8.25 -16.67 -11.82
N ILE A 127 8.90 -15.51 -12.02
CA ILE A 127 8.22 -14.22 -12.18
C ILE A 127 7.30 -14.22 -13.41
N ALA A 128 7.77 -14.74 -14.55
CA ALA A 128 7.01 -14.74 -15.79
C ALA A 128 5.81 -15.70 -15.78
N THR A 129 5.88 -16.76 -14.97
CA THR A 129 4.83 -17.79 -14.88
C THR A 129 3.94 -17.62 -13.65
N LEU A 130 4.25 -16.69 -12.76
CA LEU A 130 3.42 -16.41 -11.58
C LEU A 130 2.13 -15.70 -11.98
N TYR A 131 1.00 -16.30 -11.62
CA TYR A 131 -0.33 -15.71 -11.74
C TYR A 131 -1.10 -15.89 -10.43
N GLN A 132 -2.10 -15.05 -10.20
CA GLN A 132 -2.87 -15.00 -8.96
C GLN A 132 -3.57 -16.34 -8.67
N GLY A 133 -4.27 -16.89 -9.65
CA GLY A 133 -4.96 -18.18 -9.52
C GLY A 133 -6.06 -18.11 -8.45
N THR A 134 -6.07 -19.07 -7.53
CA THR A 134 -7.04 -19.10 -6.41
C THR A 134 -6.61 -18.29 -5.19
N ASN A 135 -5.42 -17.67 -5.22
CA ASN A 135 -4.92 -16.87 -4.09
C ASN A 135 -5.55 -15.47 -4.06
N SER A 136 -5.56 -14.84 -2.88
CA SER A 136 -5.89 -13.42 -2.77
C SER A 136 -4.83 -12.55 -3.45
N VAL A 137 -5.21 -11.32 -3.83
CA VAL A 137 -4.28 -10.34 -4.43
C VAL A 137 -3.09 -10.08 -3.51
N SER A 138 -3.32 -10.02 -2.20
CA SER A 138 -2.27 -9.80 -1.19
C SER A 138 -1.24 -10.94 -1.19
N VAL A 139 -1.69 -12.21 -1.22
CA VAL A 139 -0.78 -13.37 -1.23
C VAL A 139 0.01 -13.41 -2.54
N TYR A 140 -0.64 -13.16 -3.68
CA TYR A 140 0.03 -13.05 -4.97
C TYR A 140 1.08 -11.94 -4.97
N PHE A 141 0.72 -10.76 -4.49
CA PHE A 141 1.62 -9.61 -4.44
C PHE A 141 2.83 -9.88 -3.54
N THR A 142 2.65 -10.51 -2.38
CA THR A 142 3.76 -10.88 -1.50
C THR A 142 4.73 -11.84 -2.18
N LYS A 143 4.24 -12.91 -2.81
CA LYS A 143 5.09 -13.87 -3.55
C LYS A 143 5.86 -13.18 -4.69
N LEU A 144 5.18 -12.34 -5.46
CA LEU A 144 5.81 -11.61 -6.56
C LEU A 144 6.89 -10.64 -6.04
N LYS A 145 6.62 -9.99 -4.91
CA LYS A 145 7.57 -9.10 -4.24
C LYS A 145 8.80 -9.84 -3.73
N GLU A 146 8.63 -11.00 -3.11
CA GLU A 146 9.75 -11.85 -2.67
C GLU A 146 10.69 -12.21 -3.83
N LEU A 147 10.15 -12.63 -4.97
CA LEU A 147 10.93 -12.94 -6.17
C LEU A 147 11.69 -11.72 -6.72
N TRP A 148 11.04 -10.55 -6.72
CA TRP A 148 11.70 -9.30 -7.14
C TRP A 148 12.80 -8.86 -6.19
N ASP A 149 12.56 -8.96 -4.88
CA ASP A 149 13.53 -8.55 -3.86
C ASP A 149 14.75 -9.49 -3.90
N GLU A 150 14.54 -10.79 -4.16
CA GLU A 150 15.61 -11.75 -4.40
C GLU A 150 16.41 -11.41 -5.67
N TYR A 151 15.73 -11.13 -6.78
CA TYR A 151 16.39 -10.74 -8.03
C TYR A 151 17.22 -9.46 -7.86
N GLU A 152 16.66 -8.43 -7.23
CA GLU A 152 17.38 -7.18 -6.99
C GLU A 152 18.59 -7.37 -6.06
N SER A 153 18.53 -8.34 -5.14
CA SER A 153 19.67 -8.67 -4.28
C SER A 153 20.87 -9.27 -5.04
N MET A 154 20.62 -9.89 -6.20
CA MET A 154 21.64 -10.44 -7.09
C MET A 154 22.15 -9.41 -8.11
N THR A 155 21.44 -8.28 -8.28
CA THR A 155 21.89 -7.20 -9.15
C THR A 155 22.83 -6.23 -8.40
N PRO A 156 23.88 -5.70 -9.07
CA PRO A 156 24.76 -4.73 -8.45
C PRO A 156 23.99 -3.49 -7.95
N PRO A 157 24.40 -2.89 -6.80
CA PRO A 157 23.73 -1.72 -6.26
C PRO A 157 23.76 -0.56 -7.27
N SER A 158 22.64 0.15 -7.39
CA SER A 158 22.50 1.31 -8.27
C SER A 158 23.47 2.43 -7.87
N CYS A 159 24.26 2.96 -8.82
CA CYS A 159 24.97 4.23 -8.62
C CYS A 159 24.01 5.42 -8.67
N ASP A 160 24.33 6.54 -8.00
CA ASP A 160 23.56 7.80 -8.12
C ASP A 160 23.69 8.51 -9.49
N CYS A 161 24.24 7.80 -10.46
CA CYS A 161 24.44 8.21 -11.84
C CYS A 161 23.10 8.27 -12.62
N ARG A 162 23.00 9.19 -13.60
CA ARG A 162 21.79 9.36 -14.44
C ARG A 162 21.33 8.05 -15.10
N ARG A 163 22.26 7.22 -15.58
CA ARG A 163 21.97 5.91 -16.20
C ARG A 163 21.25 4.96 -15.24
N SER A 164 21.58 4.99 -13.96
CA SER A 164 20.90 4.15 -12.98
C SER A 164 19.49 4.66 -12.65
N LYS A 165 19.25 5.98 -12.67
CA LYS A 165 17.89 6.53 -12.49
C LYS A 165 16.94 6.09 -13.60
N ASP A 166 17.39 6.15 -14.86
CA ASP A 166 16.60 5.70 -16.00
C ASP A 166 16.37 4.17 -15.97
N PHE A 167 17.40 3.40 -15.61
CA PHE A 167 17.29 1.95 -15.40
C PHE A 167 16.28 1.60 -14.30
N ASN A 168 16.35 2.26 -13.14
CA ASN A 168 15.40 2.06 -12.05
C ASN A 168 13.98 2.39 -12.49
N LYS A 169 13.76 3.51 -13.19
CA LYS A 169 12.44 3.85 -13.73
C LYS A 169 11.91 2.78 -14.68
N HIS A 170 12.77 2.23 -15.53
CA HIS A 170 12.42 1.13 -16.42
C HIS A 170 12.04 -0.14 -15.64
N LEU A 171 12.85 -0.51 -14.64
CA LEU A 171 12.61 -1.66 -13.77
C LEU A 171 11.28 -1.55 -13.01
N HIS A 172 10.98 -0.38 -12.44
CA HIS A 172 9.71 -0.13 -11.74
C HIS A 172 8.52 -0.25 -12.69
N ARG A 173 8.65 0.21 -13.93
CA ARG A 173 7.61 0.04 -14.97
C ARG A 173 7.44 -1.42 -15.34
N GLN A 174 8.52 -2.20 -15.48
CA GLN A 174 8.43 -3.64 -15.75
C GLN A 174 7.73 -4.38 -14.60
N LYS A 175 8.08 -4.09 -13.34
CA LYS A 175 7.41 -4.66 -12.16
C LYS A 175 5.90 -4.38 -12.16
N LEU A 176 5.51 -3.15 -12.52
CA LEU A 176 4.08 -2.80 -12.65
C LEU A 176 3.38 -3.66 -13.72
N MET A 177 4.00 -3.82 -14.89
CA MET A 177 3.41 -4.63 -15.97
C MET A 177 3.28 -6.10 -15.55
N GLN A 178 4.34 -6.67 -14.94
CA GLN A 178 4.33 -8.04 -14.43
C GLN A 178 3.23 -8.26 -13.40
N PHE A 179 3.08 -7.34 -12.44
CA PHE A 179 1.99 -7.39 -11.46
C PHE A 179 0.62 -7.45 -12.15
N LEU A 180 0.34 -6.52 -13.06
CA LEU A 180 -0.96 -6.42 -13.74
C LEU A 180 -1.24 -7.63 -14.64
N MET A 181 -0.22 -8.18 -15.30
CA MET A 181 -0.36 -9.33 -16.20
C MET A 181 -0.77 -10.61 -15.46
N GLY A 182 -0.24 -10.84 -14.25
CA GLY A 182 -0.56 -12.04 -13.47
C GLY A 182 -1.86 -11.95 -12.65
N LEU A 183 -2.54 -10.80 -12.61
CA LEU A 183 -3.86 -10.68 -11.96
C LEU A 183 -4.96 -11.41 -12.74
N ASN A 184 -5.93 -11.98 -12.03
CA ASN A 184 -7.08 -12.65 -12.63
C ASN A 184 -7.94 -11.70 -13.49
N GLU A 185 -8.71 -12.26 -14.43
CA GLU A 185 -9.58 -11.52 -15.35
C GLU A 185 -10.61 -10.64 -14.65
N ASN A 186 -11.04 -11.02 -13.44
CA ASN A 186 -11.95 -10.22 -12.63
C ASN A 186 -11.43 -8.79 -12.41
N TYR A 187 -10.11 -8.57 -12.44
CA TYR A 187 -9.50 -7.24 -12.24
C TYR A 187 -9.27 -6.47 -13.55
N GLU A 188 -9.74 -6.95 -14.70
CA GLU A 188 -9.52 -6.34 -16.01
C GLU A 188 -9.84 -4.84 -16.05
N GLN A 189 -11.03 -4.45 -15.58
CA GLN A 189 -11.43 -3.04 -15.52
C GLN A 189 -10.46 -2.18 -14.70
N ALA A 190 -9.98 -2.73 -13.58
CA ALA A 190 -9.04 -2.03 -12.71
C ALA A 190 -7.65 -1.94 -13.36
N ARG A 191 -7.20 -2.99 -14.07
CA ARG A 191 -5.97 -2.95 -14.89
C ARG A 191 -6.04 -1.85 -15.94
N SER A 192 -7.13 -1.78 -16.71
CA SER A 192 -7.32 -0.75 -17.73
C SER A 192 -7.29 0.66 -17.15
N GLN A 193 -7.94 0.89 -16.01
CA GLN A 193 -7.90 2.19 -15.33
C GLN A 193 -6.48 2.57 -14.88
N ILE A 194 -5.72 1.62 -14.34
CA ILE A 194 -4.33 1.83 -13.92
C ILE A 194 -3.45 2.18 -15.13
N LEU A 195 -3.62 1.48 -16.26
CA LEU A 195 -2.86 1.73 -17.50
C LEU A 195 -3.19 3.10 -18.13
N MET A 196 -4.41 3.61 -17.93
CA MET A 196 -4.82 4.94 -18.40
C MET A 196 -4.38 6.10 -17.48
N THR A 197 -3.82 5.79 -16.30
CA THR A 197 -3.39 6.82 -15.35
C THR A 197 -2.04 7.41 -15.77
N ASN A 198 -1.95 8.74 -15.91
CA ASN A 198 -0.72 9.46 -16.24
C ASN A 198 -0.34 10.48 -15.15
N PRO A 199 0.89 10.42 -14.59
CA PRO A 199 1.93 9.41 -14.85
C PRO A 199 1.57 8.04 -14.30
N THR A 200 2.11 6.98 -14.91
CA THR A 200 1.87 5.58 -14.49
C THR A 200 2.18 5.41 -12.99
N PRO A 201 1.27 4.84 -12.21
CA PRO A 201 1.43 4.73 -10.76
C PRO A 201 2.57 3.79 -10.39
N SER A 202 3.09 3.91 -9.17
CA SER A 202 4.01 2.91 -8.61
C SER A 202 3.27 1.58 -8.39
N VAL A 203 4.04 0.48 -8.30
CA VAL A 203 3.48 -0.84 -8.02
C VAL A 203 2.66 -0.84 -6.71
N SER A 204 3.15 -0.20 -5.66
CA SER A 204 2.43 -0.08 -4.39
C SER A 204 1.11 0.68 -4.53
N LYS A 205 1.09 1.77 -5.31
CA LYS A 205 -0.13 2.53 -5.58
C LYS A 205 -1.12 1.71 -6.41
N ALA A 206 -0.64 0.98 -7.42
CA ALA A 206 -1.46 0.07 -8.21
C ALA A 206 -2.07 -1.04 -7.34
N TYR A 207 -1.29 -1.65 -6.44
CA TYR A 207 -1.79 -2.61 -5.46
C TYR A 207 -2.93 -2.02 -4.60
N SER A 208 -2.75 -0.82 -4.04
CA SER A 208 -3.80 -0.15 -3.26
C SER A 208 -5.07 0.11 -4.09
N MET A 209 -4.93 0.52 -5.35
CA MET A 209 -6.07 0.75 -6.25
C MET A 209 -6.84 -0.55 -6.53
N ILE A 210 -6.15 -1.70 -6.65
CA ILE A 210 -6.79 -3.01 -6.84
C ILE A 210 -7.56 -3.43 -5.59
N ILE A 211 -6.95 -3.31 -4.41
CA ILE A 211 -7.58 -3.68 -3.13
C ILE A 211 -8.80 -2.80 -2.84
N GLU A 212 -8.72 -1.50 -3.11
CA GLU A 212 -9.84 -0.59 -2.94
C GLU A 212 -11.03 -1.01 -3.83
N ARG A 213 -10.77 -1.38 -5.09
CA ARG A 213 -11.80 -1.89 -6.01
C ARG A 213 -12.38 -3.23 -5.57
N GLU A 214 -11.59 -4.11 -4.96
CA GLU A 214 -12.06 -5.38 -4.40
C GLU A 214 -13.06 -5.15 -3.27
N SER A 215 -12.76 -4.20 -2.36
CA SER A 215 -13.67 -3.84 -1.28
C SER A 215 -14.98 -3.25 -1.81
N GLN A 216 -14.92 -2.33 -2.78
CA GLN A 216 -16.13 -1.75 -3.39
C GLN A 216 -17.02 -2.81 -4.07
N ARG A 217 -16.41 -3.83 -4.70
CA ARG A 217 -17.14 -4.94 -5.32
C ARG A 217 -17.77 -5.90 -4.32
N SER A 218 -17.11 -6.19 -3.21
CA SER A 218 -17.68 -7.03 -2.15
C SER A 218 -18.90 -6.36 -1.51
N PHE A 219 -18.88 -5.03 -1.32
CA PHE A 219 -20.05 -4.27 -0.86
C PHE A 219 -21.21 -4.32 -1.86
N SER A 220 -20.96 -4.21 -3.17
CA SER A 220 -22.04 -4.28 -4.18
C SER A 220 -22.66 -5.68 -4.34
N ASN A 221 -21.91 -6.75 -4.08
CA ASN A 221 -22.43 -8.12 -4.16
C ASN A 221 -23.28 -8.51 -2.94
N VAL A 222 -23.03 -7.90 -1.77
CA VAL A 222 -23.89 -8.08 -0.58
C VAL A 222 -25.26 -7.40 -0.77
N SER A 223 -25.34 -6.34 -1.58
CA SER A 223 -26.60 -5.66 -1.89
C SER A 223 -27.52 -6.41 -2.87
N MET A 224 -27.06 -7.50 -3.49
CA MET A 224 -27.81 -8.25 -4.52
C MET A 224 -28.39 -9.60 -4.05
N VAL A 225 -28.12 -10.01 -2.79
CA VAL A 225 -28.68 -11.26 -2.21
C VAL A 225 -29.74 -10.98 -1.13
N GLY A 226 -30.11 -9.71 -0.92
CA GLY A 226 -31.30 -9.34 -0.16
C GLY A 226 -32.51 -9.28 -1.08
N GLU A 227 -33.43 -10.23 -0.95
CA GLU A 227 -34.75 -10.22 -1.59
C GLU A 227 -35.39 -8.83 -1.48
N GLY A 228 -35.75 -8.25 -2.63
CA GLY A 228 -36.74 -7.19 -2.77
C GLY A 228 -36.48 -5.92 -1.95
N SER A 229 -35.57 -5.06 -2.41
CA SER A 229 -35.65 -3.64 -2.05
C SER A 229 -35.17 -2.76 -3.19
N GLU A 230 -36.09 -1.97 -3.72
CA GLU A 230 -35.85 -0.96 -4.73
C GLU A 230 -34.79 0.06 -4.26
N ALA A 231 -33.78 0.24 -5.12
CA ALA A 231 -33.08 1.49 -5.37
C ALA A 231 -32.36 2.19 -4.20
N THR A 232 -31.04 2.34 -4.34
CA THR A 232 -30.36 3.54 -3.87
C THR A 232 -29.28 3.95 -4.86
N ALA A 233 -29.73 4.48 -6.00
CA ALA A 233 -28.88 5.29 -6.87
C ALA A 233 -28.73 6.67 -6.23
N PHE A 234 -27.51 6.99 -5.80
CA PHE A 234 -27.14 8.26 -5.19
C PHE A 234 -26.59 9.20 -6.26
N LEU A 235 -27.43 10.05 -6.85
CA LEU A 235 -27.02 11.34 -7.44
C LEU A 235 -28.22 12.31 -7.37
N SER A 236 -28.20 13.22 -6.40
CA SER A 236 -28.97 14.47 -6.48
C SER A 236 -28.02 15.62 -6.77
N THR A 237 -27.96 16.01 -8.04
CA THR A 237 -27.82 17.42 -8.39
C THR A 237 -29.13 18.13 -8.05
N LYS A 238 -28.98 19.34 -7.51
CA LYS A 238 -30.05 20.22 -7.02
C LYS A 238 -31.18 20.43 -8.03
N GLY A 239 -32.42 20.31 -7.57
CA GLY A 239 -33.61 20.83 -8.27
C GLY A 239 -34.87 20.06 -7.88
N GLY A 240 -35.84 20.73 -7.26
CA GLY A 240 -36.96 20.09 -6.58
C GLY A 240 -37.89 19.25 -7.47
N SER A 241 -38.33 18.13 -6.92
CA SER A 241 -39.75 17.86 -6.60
C SER A 241 -39.82 16.57 -5.80
N TYR A 242 -39.90 16.67 -4.47
CA TYR A 242 -40.07 15.48 -3.61
C TYR A 242 -41.41 14.80 -3.96
N PRO A 243 -41.43 13.51 -4.32
CA PRO A 243 -42.68 12.78 -4.40
C PRO A 243 -43.24 12.67 -2.98
N LYS A 244 -44.37 13.33 -2.72
CA LYS A 244 -45.11 13.11 -1.48
C LYS A 244 -45.37 11.61 -1.35
N PRO A 245 -45.15 10.98 -0.19
CA PRO A 245 -45.53 9.60 0.01
C PRO A 245 -47.01 9.48 -0.35
N LYS A 246 -47.34 8.58 -1.30
CA LYS A 246 -48.72 8.30 -1.68
C LYS A 246 -49.46 7.89 -0.42
N LYS A 247 -50.38 8.74 0.06
CA LYS A 247 -51.28 8.40 1.16
C LYS A 247 -52.08 7.17 0.72
N ASN A 248 -51.87 6.05 1.39
CA ASN A 248 -52.69 4.87 1.17
C ASN A 248 -54.04 5.07 1.88
N TRP A 249 -55.05 5.53 1.12
CA TRP A 249 -56.39 5.85 1.62
C TRP A 249 -57.19 4.65 2.13
N ASN A 250 -56.67 3.43 1.99
CA ASN A 250 -57.31 2.21 2.49
C ASN A 250 -56.99 1.93 3.98
N ILE A 251 -56.01 2.62 4.56
CA ILE A 251 -55.65 2.43 5.97
C ILE A 251 -56.39 3.48 6.82
N GLN A 252 -57.28 3.05 7.71
CA GLN A 252 -57.99 3.92 8.66
C GLN A 252 -57.33 3.87 10.03
N CYS A 253 -57.04 5.02 10.61
CA CYS A 253 -56.48 5.11 11.94
C CYS A 253 -57.52 4.72 13.00
N GLU A 254 -57.18 3.77 13.87
CA GLU A 254 -58.10 3.29 14.91
C GLU A 254 -58.48 4.36 15.93
N PHE A 255 -57.59 5.35 16.16
CA PHE A 255 -57.74 6.39 17.19
C PHE A 255 -58.49 7.63 16.69
N CYS A 256 -58.03 8.27 15.60
CA CYS A 256 -58.70 9.47 15.07
C CYS A 256 -59.75 9.17 13.98
N LYS A 257 -59.92 7.90 13.62
CA LYS A 257 -60.84 7.41 12.57
C LYS A 257 -60.62 8.00 11.16
N MET A 258 -59.56 8.76 10.91
CA MET A 258 -59.22 9.29 9.59
C MET A 258 -58.47 8.25 8.73
N LYS A 259 -58.71 8.26 7.41
CA LYS A 259 -58.02 7.42 6.43
C LYS A 259 -56.66 8.00 6.02
N GLY A 260 -55.73 7.15 5.62
CA GLY A 260 -54.40 7.53 5.11
C GLY A 260 -53.22 7.35 6.07
N HIS A 261 -53.42 6.83 7.30
CA HIS A 261 -52.34 6.57 8.27
C HIS A 261 -52.75 5.57 9.37
N SER A 262 -51.79 4.92 10.01
CA SER A 262 -52.01 3.98 11.12
C SER A 262 -51.96 4.68 12.50
N LYS A 263 -52.41 3.99 13.56
CA LYS A 263 -52.41 4.51 14.94
C LYS A 263 -51.01 4.99 15.39
N LYS A 264 -49.94 4.29 14.99
CA LYS A 264 -48.54 4.63 15.33
C LYS A 264 -48.09 5.97 14.73
N ASN A 265 -48.65 6.38 13.59
CA ASN A 265 -48.28 7.61 12.88
C ASN A 265 -49.38 8.68 12.97
N CYS A 266 -50.25 8.58 13.99
CA CYS A 266 -51.33 9.55 14.19
C CYS A 266 -50.78 10.82 14.81
N TYR A 267 -50.91 11.96 14.13
CA TYR A 267 -50.43 13.24 14.66
C TYR A 267 -51.14 13.68 15.96
N ASN A 268 -52.35 13.18 16.23
CA ASN A 268 -53.01 13.39 17.53
C ASN A 268 -52.32 12.64 18.69
N ILE A 269 -51.51 11.61 18.39
CA ILE A 269 -50.78 10.81 19.38
C ILE A 269 -49.30 11.21 19.39
N VAL A 270 -48.69 11.36 18.22
CA VAL A 270 -47.24 11.61 18.05
C VAL A 270 -46.91 13.11 18.18
N GLY A 271 -47.91 13.99 18.08
CA GLY A 271 -47.73 15.43 18.02
C GLY A 271 -47.46 15.92 16.59
N TYR A 272 -47.79 17.18 16.33
CA TYR A 272 -47.61 17.80 15.01
C TYR A 272 -46.18 18.35 14.86
N PRO A 273 -45.49 18.09 13.74
CA PRO A 273 -44.21 18.72 13.43
C PRO A 273 -44.32 20.24 13.38
N ALA A 274 -43.21 20.96 13.67
CA ALA A 274 -43.18 22.42 13.71
C ALA A 274 -43.67 23.12 12.42
N ASP A 275 -43.50 22.49 11.26
CA ASP A 275 -43.93 22.99 9.94
C ASP A 275 -45.33 22.49 9.50
N PHE A 276 -46.13 21.92 10.40
CA PHE A 276 -47.42 21.33 10.04
C PHE A 276 -48.48 22.40 9.71
N LYS A 277 -48.78 22.56 8.42
CA LYS A 277 -49.84 23.47 7.95
C LYS A 277 -51.20 22.79 7.98
N PHE A 278 -52.07 23.19 8.89
CA PHE A 278 -53.50 22.83 8.82
C PHE A 278 -54.11 23.42 7.54
N ARG A 279 -54.55 22.56 6.61
CA ARG A 279 -55.33 23.04 5.47
C ARG A 279 -56.70 23.50 5.98
N LYS A 280 -56.99 24.80 5.86
CA LYS A 280 -58.35 25.35 6.02
C LYS A 280 -59.29 24.62 5.06
N LYS A 281 -60.39 24.08 5.60
CA LYS A 281 -61.47 23.45 4.85
C LYS A 281 -62.18 24.53 4.02
N GLY A 282 -62.06 24.46 2.70
CA GLY A 282 -62.92 25.24 1.79
C GLY A 282 -64.36 24.77 1.93
N GLN A 283 -65.29 25.72 2.03
CA GLN A 283 -66.73 25.49 2.11
C GLN A 283 -67.23 24.64 0.93
N GLY A 284 -68.01 23.62 1.23
CA GLY A 284 -68.71 22.75 0.29
C GLY A 284 -69.45 21.63 1.04
N ASN A 285 -70.65 21.95 1.54
CA ASN A 285 -71.75 21.13 2.07
C ASN A 285 -71.47 19.92 3.01
N SER A 286 -72.02 20.04 4.23
CA SER A 286 -72.66 19.02 5.09
C SER A 286 -71.81 17.79 5.51
N THR A 287 -71.61 17.39 6.77
CA THR A 287 -72.42 17.45 8.00
C THR A 287 -71.48 17.50 9.23
N ALA A 288 -72.02 17.98 10.35
CA ALA A 288 -71.37 18.31 11.61
C ALA A 288 -70.67 17.12 12.33
N TYR A 289 -69.64 17.39 13.13
CA TYR A 289 -69.69 17.28 14.61
C TYR A 289 -68.48 17.99 15.24
N ASN A 290 -68.77 18.69 16.34
CA ASN A 290 -67.97 19.65 17.12
C ASN A 290 -66.74 19.05 17.84
N ALA A 291 -65.71 19.89 18.04
CA ALA A 291 -65.14 20.22 19.37
C ALA A 291 -63.95 21.22 19.29
N ASN A 292 -64.24 22.52 19.51
CA ASN A 292 -63.77 23.39 20.61
C ASN A 292 -62.59 22.83 21.48
N VAL A 293 -61.55 23.52 22.00
CA VAL A 293 -61.12 24.93 22.29
C VAL A 293 -59.58 24.82 22.51
N GLY A 294 -58.70 25.76 22.13
CA GLY A 294 -58.38 26.95 22.91
C GLY A 294 -56.99 27.51 22.60
N ASN A 295 -56.95 28.82 22.34
CA ASN A 295 -55.78 29.65 22.10
C ASN A 295 -54.86 29.77 23.33
N TYR A 296 -53.56 29.94 23.12
CA TYR A 296 -52.79 31.12 23.57
C TYR A 296 -51.38 31.09 22.94
N ALA A 297 -51.00 32.20 22.31
CA ALA A 297 -49.63 32.51 21.89
C ALA A 297 -49.29 33.93 22.41
N PRO A 298 -48.01 34.23 22.62
CA PRO A 298 -47.47 35.57 22.30
C PRO A 298 -46.15 35.47 21.51
N ASN A 299 -46.06 36.01 20.29
CA ASN A 299 -45.61 37.37 19.90
C ASN A 299 -44.07 37.62 19.96
N VAL A 300 -43.35 37.55 18.80
CA VAL A 300 -42.59 38.60 18.01
C VAL A 300 -41.44 39.34 18.74
N PRO A 301 -40.44 40.03 18.09
CA PRO A 301 -40.24 40.32 16.65
C PRO A 301 -38.79 40.25 16.07
N GLY A 302 -38.69 40.42 14.74
CA GLY A 302 -37.48 40.44 13.88
C GLY A 302 -36.56 41.67 14.02
N PRO A 303 -35.70 42.01 13.02
CA PRO A 303 -36.19 42.73 11.84
C PRO A 303 -35.44 42.53 10.48
N ASN A 304 -36.16 42.85 9.39
CA ASN A 304 -35.84 43.60 8.14
C ASN A 304 -34.46 43.54 7.44
N ALA A 305 -34.29 43.81 6.14
CA ALA A 305 -35.10 43.97 4.92
C ALA A 305 -34.16 44.38 3.75
N GLY A 306 -34.58 44.17 2.49
CA GLY A 306 -34.04 44.84 1.28
C GLY A 306 -33.76 43.86 0.12
N ARG A 307 -34.68 43.63 -0.85
CA ARG A 307 -34.90 44.32 -2.16
C ARG A 307 -33.66 44.26 -3.08
N ASN A 308 -33.61 43.38 -4.10
CA ASN A 308 -34.19 43.43 -5.47
C ASN A 308 -33.51 44.45 -6.41
N ASP A 309 -32.83 43.99 -7.48
CA ASP A 309 -33.32 44.03 -8.88
C ASP A 309 -32.23 43.59 -9.91
N ASP A 310 -32.65 42.68 -10.79
CA ASP A 310 -32.50 42.53 -12.26
C ASP A 310 -31.19 42.75 -13.05
N GLY A 311 -30.97 41.84 -14.02
CA GLY A 311 -30.17 42.11 -15.23
C GLY A 311 -29.59 40.88 -15.95
N ASP A 312 -30.38 40.24 -16.82
CA ASP A 312 -29.95 39.19 -17.78
C ASP A 312 -28.95 39.71 -18.84
N THR A 313 -28.02 38.87 -19.31
CA THR A 313 -27.81 38.59 -20.74
C THR A 313 -26.82 37.43 -20.96
N ALA A 314 -27.17 36.57 -21.92
CA ALA A 314 -26.53 35.31 -22.27
C ALA A 314 -25.24 35.47 -23.10
N ALA A 315 -24.29 34.53 -22.94
CA ALA A 315 -23.21 34.28 -23.89
C ALA A 315 -23.05 32.77 -24.13
N LEU A 316 -22.87 32.43 -25.41
CA LEU A 316 -22.96 31.10 -26.03
C LEU A 316 -21.69 30.25 -25.80
N ASN A 317 -21.91 28.94 -25.89
CA ASN A 317 -20.93 27.85 -25.83
C ASN A 317 -19.78 27.99 -26.84
N GLU A 318 -18.53 27.84 -26.38
CA GLU A 318 -17.37 27.51 -27.22
C GLU A 318 -16.84 26.11 -26.88
N ILE A 319 -16.70 25.28 -27.92
CA ILE A 319 -16.08 23.96 -27.90
C ILE A 319 -14.59 24.12 -28.27
N PRO A 320 -13.61 23.62 -27.50
CA PRO A 320 -12.21 23.71 -27.90
C PRO A 320 -11.89 22.73 -29.04
N ARG A 321 -11.33 23.24 -30.15
CA ARG A 321 -10.75 22.42 -31.25
C ARG A 321 -9.32 21.96 -30.88
N PRO A 322 -8.88 20.78 -31.35
CA PRO A 322 -7.52 20.30 -31.13
C PRO A 322 -6.50 21.07 -32.00
N PRO A 323 -5.24 21.19 -31.55
CA PRO A 323 -4.21 21.94 -32.27
C PRO A 323 -3.75 21.21 -33.55
N VAL A 324 -3.66 21.97 -34.63
CA VAL A 324 -3.09 21.55 -35.91
C VAL A 324 -1.58 21.77 -35.86
N PHE A 325 -0.80 20.76 -36.23
CA PHE A 325 0.66 20.85 -36.32
C PHE A 325 1.07 21.65 -37.56
N THR A 326 2.01 22.59 -37.40
CA THR A 326 2.59 23.37 -38.50
C THR A 326 3.77 22.63 -39.14
N THR A 327 4.00 22.92 -40.43
CA THR A 327 4.88 22.21 -41.38
C THR A 327 6.39 22.27 -41.12
N ASP A 328 6.85 22.81 -39.98
CA ASP A 328 8.28 22.96 -39.69
C ASP A 328 8.86 21.79 -38.85
N GLN A 329 8.12 20.69 -38.69
CA GLN A 329 8.58 19.47 -37.99
C GLN A 329 8.94 18.32 -38.93
N TYR A 330 8.98 18.57 -40.25
CA TYR A 330 9.48 17.62 -41.24
C TYR A 330 10.45 18.32 -42.19
N ASN A 331 11.70 18.47 -41.74
CA ASN A 331 12.92 18.37 -42.56
C ASN A 331 14.15 18.25 -41.66
#